data_AF-A0A0S1XX37-F1
#
_entry.id   AF-A0A0S1XX37-F1
#
_cell.length_a   1.000
_cell.length_b   1.000
_cell.length_c   1.000
_cell.angle_alpha   90.00
_cell.angle_beta   90.00
_cell.angle_gamma   90.00
#
_symmetry.space_group_name_H-M   'P 1'
#
loop_
_entity.id
_entity.type
_entity.pdbx_description
1 polymer ?
#
loop_
_entity_poly.entity_id
_entity_poly.type
_entity_poly.pdbx_seq_one_letter_code
_entity_poly.pdbx_strand_id
1 'polypeptide(L)'
;MSHSTDEAKSLCTPSSRRISPKPGQTLDEVLAADPARRTWLKSGFGMAALSVFGATSLTACGGDHDDDDDTPVSNDPPAEQPPTETPEEPAREPGLDPNKDYSIRFQSVARTTADTVTVPTGYEVQVLFSTGDAVEAGSTAWTEGVFPAWDVTDKRAGGDNDGMHYFALPNVDPQQGGLLAINHEQVDLKVYFPSGTFTGSFNEATATLDQKRLALSSVGVSVIEVAQTNGAWSVKKDSTYNRRYTGNSAYSVGGPARSRLGATIIGTLNNCSSGATPWGTYLTCEETTSNYFDSSQPDINYGWVVELDPRGELLAQGTKRTAMGRFAHENVAYLVDENNRVAFYMGDDTTPGCIYKFIPTRAYDPANRAANVNLLDEGTLYVAQFNAGGGGVWIPLVQGNTGLTSADGFATQADVLIECQDAAVSVGGTVMDRPEWITVGPNKDIFVTLTNNSGRGTNAPVDAANPRAENHHGHIIRWNEAGNSPLATTFTWSIFLLAGDPAQAASLNKPNLAGNINGDAFSSPDGIRLDAAGRLWVETDMNLGSTASTTVFGNNGMYCIDPTTGLSKRFLVGPVGCEITGIAYTPDLTTFFVNIQHPTQAWPTAGRTPRSSTIVIRRPDTQPVGA
;
A
#
# COMPACT_ATOMS: atom_id res chain seq x y z
N MET A 1 -11.84 -8.07 15.19
CA MET A 1 -10.44 -8.42 14.84
C MET A 1 -10.45 -9.22 13.56
N SER A 2 -9.59 -8.87 12.60
CA SER A 2 -9.57 -9.41 11.23
C SER A 2 -9.27 -10.86 11.43
N HIS A 3 -10.31 -11.70 11.35
CA HIS A 3 -10.21 -12.95 12.08
C HIS A 3 -9.11 -13.81 11.49
N SER A 4 -8.86 -13.74 10.18
CA SER A 4 -7.79 -14.44 9.48
C SER A 4 -6.40 -13.83 9.72
N THR A 5 -6.22 -12.53 9.50
CA THR A 5 -4.89 -11.89 9.52
C THR A 5 -4.38 -11.74 10.95
N ASP A 6 -5.23 -11.35 11.91
CA ASP A 6 -4.87 -11.36 13.33
C ASP A 6 -4.62 -12.78 13.85
N GLU A 7 -5.34 -13.80 13.36
CA GLU A 7 -5.05 -15.20 13.71
C GLU A 7 -3.69 -15.64 13.18
N ALA A 8 -3.34 -15.33 11.93
CA ALA A 8 -2.04 -15.66 11.37
C ALA A 8 -0.89 -14.96 12.12
N LYS A 9 -1.06 -13.66 12.45
CA LYS A 9 -0.13 -12.93 13.33
C LYS A 9 -0.03 -13.57 14.72
N SER A 10 -1.11 -14.14 15.25
CA SER A 10 -1.10 -14.84 16.54
C SER A 10 -0.32 -16.17 16.53
N LEU A 11 -0.13 -16.78 15.34
CA LEU A 11 0.69 -17.98 15.14
C LEU A 11 2.19 -17.67 15.08
N CYS A 12 2.57 -16.41 14.86
CA CYS A 12 3.96 -15.99 14.93
C CYS A 12 4.50 -16.17 16.36
N THR A 13 5.72 -16.70 16.50
CA THR A 13 6.40 -16.77 17.79
C THR A 13 6.55 -15.36 18.38
N PRO A 14 6.46 -15.18 19.72
CA PRO A 14 6.64 -13.88 20.39
C PRO A 14 8.06 -13.27 20.26
N SER A 15 8.88 -13.76 19.34
CA SER A 15 10.21 -13.20 19.03
C SER A 15 10.09 -11.80 18.44
N SER A 16 8.95 -11.41 17.87
CA SER A 16 8.62 -10.00 17.64
C SER A 16 8.37 -9.32 18.99
N ARG A 17 9.42 -8.69 19.54
CA ARG A 17 9.23 -7.72 20.62
C ARG A 17 8.16 -6.75 20.15
N ARG A 18 7.04 -6.66 20.88
CA ARG A 18 6.06 -5.59 20.64
C ARG A 18 6.81 -4.27 20.69
N ILE A 19 6.76 -3.54 19.57
CA ILE A 19 7.26 -2.17 19.51
C ILE A 19 6.65 -1.41 20.69
N SER A 20 7.51 -1.03 21.62
CA SER A 20 7.12 -0.28 22.81
C SER A 20 7.86 1.05 22.76
N PRO A 21 7.15 2.19 22.84
CA PRO A 21 7.79 3.47 23.02
C PRO A 21 8.73 3.38 24.24
N LYS A 22 10.03 3.65 24.05
CA LYS A 22 10.97 3.70 25.17
C LYS A 22 10.75 5.02 25.92
N PRO A 23 10.57 5.02 27.25
CA PRO A 23 10.44 6.25 28.04
C PRO A 23 11.65 7.17 27.85
N GLY A 24 11.41 8.47 27.63
CA GLY A 24 12.47 9.48 27.49
C GLY A 24 12.97 9.70 26.06
N GLN A 25 12.31 9.13 25.04
CA GLN A 25 12.76 9.15 23.65
C GLN A 25 11.78 9.81 22.68
N THR A 26 10.58 10.18 23.13
CA THR A 26 9.72 11.06 22.33
C THR A 26 10.28 12.48 22.34
N LEU A 27 10.08 13.24 21.26
CA LEU A 27 10.56 14.63 21.20
C LEU A 27 10.02 15.45 22.38
N ASP A 28 8.78 15.21 22.82
CA ASP A 28 8.20 15.89 23.99
C ASP A 28 8.89 15.51 25.31
N GLU A 29 9.29 14.26 25.49
CA GLU A 29 10.09 13.83 26.65
C GLU A 29 11.52 14.35 26.58
N VAL A 30 12.15 14.37 25.39
CA VAL A 30 13.48 14.94 25.15
C VAL A 30 13.46 16.46 25.39
N LEU A 31 12.41 17.15 24.98
CA LEU A 31 12.18 18.58 25.23
C LEU A 31 11.80 18.86 26.69
N ALA A 32 11.16 17.92 27.38
CA ALA A 32 10.85 18.00 28.81
C ALA A 32 12.10 17.73 29.68
N ALA A 33 13.00 16.86 29.22
CA ALA A 33 14.26 16.54 29.89
C ALA A 33 15.31 17.66 29.75
N ASP A 34 15.24 18.47 28.69
CA ASP A 34 16.14 19.62 28.48
C ASP A 34 15.37 20.88 28.00
N PRO A 35 14.85 21.70 28.94
CA PRO A 35 14.11 22.91 28.63
C PRO A 35 14.91 23.96 27.83
N ALA A 36 16.25 23.87 27.82
CA ALA A 36 17.09 24.81 27.08
C ALA A 36 16.97 24.63 25.55
N ARG A 37 16.74 23.40 25.08
CA ARG A 37 16.48 23.07 23.65
C ARG A 37 15.18 23.66 23.13
N ARG A 38 14.23 23.91 24.03
CA ARG A 38 12.95 24.60 23.74
C ARG A 38 13.15 26.05 23.28
N THR A 39 14.28 26.66 23.65
CA THR A 39 14.61 28.05 23.31
C THR A 39 15.14 28.15 21.88
N TRP A 40 15.97 27.20 21.45
CA TRP A 40 16.55 27.16 20.10
C TRP A 40 15.51 26.94 18.98
N LEU A 41 14.50 26.11 19.22
CA LEU A 41 13.41 25.86 18.26
C LEU A 41 12.42 27.03 18.15
N LYS A 42 12.23 27.82 19.22
CA LYS A 42 11.38 29.03 19.18
C LYS A 42 12.10 30.24 18.55
N SER A 43 13.43 30.30 18.62
CA SER A 43 14.22 31.34 17.94
C SER A 43 14.57 31.01 16.48
N GLY A 44 14.36 29.77 16.03
CA GLY A 44 14.68 29.32 14.67
C GLY A 44 13.62 29.61 13.59
N PHE A 45 12.43 30.11 13.95
CA PHE A 45 11.33 30.41 13.03
C PHE A 45 11.16 31.89 12.69
N GLY A 46 12.12 32.75 13.06
CA GLY A 46 12.09 34.17 12.74
C GLY A 46 13.46 34.67 12.29
N MET A 47 13.68 34.74 10.98
CA MET A 47 14.62 35.59 10.21
C MET A 47 15.12 34.83 8.96
N ALA A 48 14.26 34.70 7.96
CA ALA A 48 14.68 34.48 6.58
C ALA A 48 14.50 35.78 5.79
N ALA A 49 15.36 36.75 6.07
CA ALA A 49 15.58 37.92 5.22
C ALA A 49 16.95 38.49 5.55
N LEU A 50 17.98 38.10 4.81
CA LEU A 50 19.08 38.97 4.35
C LEU A 50 20.14 38.11 3.64
N SER A 51 20.01 38.08 2.33
CA SER A 51 21.10 37.85 1.39
C SER A 51 22.16 38.94 1.57
N VAL A 52 23.37 38.54 1.98
CA VAL A 52 24.58 39.33 1.74
C VAL A 52 25.64 38.39 1.19
N PHE A 53 25.69 38.33 -0.14
CA PHE A 53 26.89 37.94 -0.85
C PHE A 53 27.91 39.07 -0.70
N GLY A 54 29.10 38.73 -0.20
CA GLY A 54 30.26 39.59 -0.27
C GLY A 54 30.72 39.73 -1.72
N ALA A 55 30.70 40.95 -2.24
CA ALA A 55 31.42 41.34 -3.43
C ALA A 55 32.31 42.53 -3.09
N THR A 56 33.60 42.32 -3.31
CA THR A 56 34.68 43.29 -3.18
C THR A 56 34.53 44.41 -4.21
N SER A 57 34.52 45.65 -3.70
CA SER A 57 35.05 46.89 -4.26
C SER A 57 35.49 46.92 -5.74
N LEU A 58 34.85 47.78 -6.54
CA LEU A 58 35.51 48.62 -7.54
C LEU A 58 34.78 49.97 -7.66
N THR A 59 35.56 51.02 -7.46
CA THR A 59 35.21 52.45 -7.45
C THR A 59 35.06 52.96 -8.89
N ALA A 60 34.09 53.85 -9.16
CA ALA A 60 34.27 55.03 -10.03
C ALA A 60 33.04 55.95 -10.00
N CYS A 61 33.30 57.25 -10.09
CA CYS A 61 32.42 58.38 -9.80
C CYS A 61 31.71 58.93 -11.05
N GLY A 62 30.56 59.57 -10.83
CA GLY A 62 30.30 60.95 -11.28
C GLY A 62 29.69 61.20 -12.66
N GLY A 63 28.47 61.75 -12.66
CA GLY A 63 28.19 63.14 -13.12
C GLY A 63 27.90 63.42 -14.60
N ASP A 64 26.65 63.84 -14.84
CA ASP A 64 26.10 64.82 -15.81
C ASP A 64 26.54 64.85 -17.29
N HIS A 65 25.55 64.72 -18.19
CA HIS A 65 25.23 65.74 -19.20
C HIS A 65 23.87 65.48 -19.87
N ASP A 66 23.05 66.54 -19.91
CA ASP A 66 21.96 66.73 -20.86
C ASP A 66 22.53 67.12 -22.23
N ASP A 67 21.89 66.70 -23.33
CA ASP A 67 21.49 67.59 -24.43
C ASP A 67 20.69 66.82 -25.49
N ASP A 68 19.62 67.47 -25.93
CA ASP A 68 18.68 67.12 -27.00
C ASP A 68 19.34 67.12 -28.39
N ASP A 69 18.88 66.23 -29.29
CA ASP A 69 18.64 66.64 -30.68
C ASP A 69 17.65 65.71 -31.43
N ASP A 70 16.99 66.30 -32.41
CA ASP A 70 15.64 66.02 -32.89
C ASP A 70 15.60 65.22 -34.23
N THR A 71 14.53 64.42 -34.42
CA THR A 71 13.89 63.94 -35.69
C THR A 71 14.48 62.77 -36.55
N PRO A 72 13.69 62.06 -37.41
CA PRO A 72 12.24 61.77 -37.40
C PRO A 72 11.84 60.29 -37.65
N VAL A 73 10.71 59.93 -37.04
CA VAL A 73 9.59 59.02 -37.42
C VAL A 73 9.75 58.08 -38.64
N SER A 74 9.68 56.76 -38.39
CA SER A 74 9.19 55.76 -39.33
C SER A 74 7.99 55.00 -38.72
N ASN A 75 6.84 55.07 -39.39
CA ASN A 75 5.62 54.36 -39.04
C ASN A 75 5.71 52.89 -39.49
N ASP A 76 5.92 51.97 -38.54
CA ASP A 76 5.63 50.54 -38.73
C ASP A 76 4.46 50.12 -37.82
N PRO A 77 3.52 49.30 -38.30
CA PRO A 77 2.38 48.85 -37.50
C PRO A 77 2.84 47.91 -36.37
N PRO A 78 2.13 47.85 -35.22
CA PRO A 78 2.52 46.97 -34.13
C PRO A 78 2.38 45.51 -34.56
N ALA A 79 3.43 44.72 -34.35
CA ALA A 79 3.39 43.28 -34.48
C ALA A 79 2.34 42.69 -33.52
N GLU A 80 1.53 41.75 -34.02
CA GLU A 80 0.57 40.98 -33.23
C GLU A 80 1.27 40.33 -32.03
N GLN A 81 0.73 40.57 -30.84
CA GLN A 81 1.13 39.82 -29.65
C GLN A 81 0.73 38.35 -29.82
N PRO A 82 1.61 37.38 -29.48
CA PRO A 82 1.22 35.98 -29.41
C PRO A 82 0.06 35.82 -28.41
N PRO A 83 -0.88 34.89 -28.66
CA PRO A 83 -1.99 34.67 -27.74
C PRO A 83 -1.45 34.28 -26.36
N THR A 84 -2.00 34.92 -25.33
CA THR A 84 -1.75 34.62 -23.93
C THR A 84 -2.04 33.14 -23.68
N GLU A 85 -1.00 32.36 -23.38
CA GLU A 85 -1.15 30.96 -23.00
C GLU A 85 -2.01 30.87 -21.74
N THR A 86 -3.19 30.27 -21.88
CA THR A 86 -4.00 29.76 -20.78
C THR A 86 -3.12 28.82 -19.94
N PRO A 87 -3.17 28.85 -18.59
CA PRO A 87 -2.38 27.93 -17.78
C PRO A 87 -2.66 26.48 -18.21
N GLU A 88 -1.61 25.75 -18.61
CA GLU A 88 -1.72 24.33 -18.94
C GLU A 88 -2.31 23.57 -17.74
N GLU A 89 -3.43 22.89 -18.00
CA GLU A 89 -4.00 21.90 -17.10
C GLU A 89 -2.93 20.82 -16.81
N PRO A 90 -2.72 20.40 -15.56
CA PRO A 90 -1.69 19.41 -15.24
C PRO A 90 -1.87 18.16 -16.08
N ALA A 91 -0.78 17.70 -16.69
CA ALA A 91 -0.75 16.56 -17.61
C ALA A 91 -1.40 15.33 -16.97
N ARG A 92 -2.55 14.92 -17.52
CA ARG A 92 -3.25 13.68 -17.13
C ARG A 92 -2.37 12.48 -17.46
N GLU A 93 -2.31 11.51 -16.56
CA GLU A 93 -1.66 10.21 -16.77
C GLU A 93 -2.03 9.62 -18.15
N PRO A 94 -1.06 9.06 -18.90
CA PRO A 94 -1.33 8.47 -20.22
C PRO A 94 -2.29 7.29 -20.08
N GLY A 95 -3.57 7.51 -20.39
CA GLY A 95 -4.62 6.49 -20.29
C GLY A 95 -6.04 7.02 -20.15
N LEU A 96 -6.22 8.24 -19.64
CA LEU A 96 -7.55 8.84 -19.55
C LEU A 96 -8.01 9.43 -20.89
N ASP A 97 -9.24 9.13 -21.29
CA ASP A 97 -9.87 9.74 -22.46
C ASP A 97 -10.40 11.14 -22.07
N PRO A 98 -9.92 12.22 -22.70
CA PRO A 98 -10.35 13.58 -22.36
C PRO A 98 -11.84 13.83 -22.61
N ASN A 99 -12.51 12.98 -23.40
CA ASN A 99 -13.94 13.09 -23.69
C ASN A 99 -14.83 12.35 -22.69
N LYS A 100 -14.25 11.54 -21.78
CA LYS A 100 -15.00 10.83 -20.75
C LYS A 100 -15.13 11.68 -19.50
N ASP A 101 -16.24 11.47 -18.80
CA ASP A 101 -16.46 12.03 -17.47
C ASP A 101 -15.95 11.05 -16.42
N TYR A 102 -15.21 11.57 -15.44
CA TYR A 102 -14.67 10.79 -14.33
C TYR A 102 -15.25 11.21 -12.97
N SER A 103 -16.14 12.20 -12.93
CA SER A 103 -16.78 12.69 -11.70
C SER A 103 -17.61 11.60 -11.03
N ILE A 104 -17.69 11.60 -9.69
CA ILE A 104 -18.41 10.57 -8.94
C ILE A 104 -19.94 10.71 -9.10
N ARG A 105 -20.57 9.93 -9.99
CA ARG A 105 -22.01 10.07 -10.33
C ARG A 105 -22.89 8.90 -9.96
N PHE A 106 -22.33 7.75 -9.57
CA PHE A 106 -23.13 6.61 -9.16
C PHE A 106 -23.98 6.91 -7.90
N GLN A 107 -25.11 6.20 -7.78
CA GLN A 107 -25.93 6.22 -6.58
C GLN A 107 -25.31 5.29 -5.54
N SER A 108 -25.13 5.78 -4.32
CA SER A 108 -24.53 4.98 -3.25
C SER A 108 -25.32 3.70 -2.98
N VAL A 109 -24.59 2.61 -2.75
CA VAL A 109 -25.15 1.32 -2.36
C VAL A 109 -25.54 1.34 -0.89
N ALA A 110 -26.76 0.90 -0.60
CA ALA A 110 -27.21 0.72 0.77
C ALA A 110 -26.36 -0.37 1.47
N ARG A 111 -26.03 -0.15 2.74
CA ARG A 111 -25.43 -1.20 3.56
C ARG A 111 -26.31 -2.46 3.56
N THR A 112 -25.69 -3.62 3.49
CA THR A 112 -26.39 -4.92 3.46
C THR A 112 -25.55 -5.98 4.15
N THR A 113 -26.20 -7.04 4.63
CA THR A 113 -25.55 -8.22 5.22
C THR A 113 -25.83 -9.49 4.40
N ALA A 114 -26.20 -9.32 3.13
CA ALA A 114 -26.49 -10.42 2.22
C ALA A 114 -25.19 -11.14 1.81
N ASP A 115 -25.28 -12.45 1.56
CA ASP A 115 -24.16 -13.25 1.06
C ASP A 115 -23.98 -13.09 -0.47
N THR A 116 -23.68 -11.86 -0.88
CA THR A 116 -23.54 -11.49 -2.30
C THR A 116 -22.64 -10.27 -2.45
N VAL A 117 -22.08 -10.08 -3.65
CA VAL A 117 -21.45 -8.82 -4.02
C VAL A 117 -22.52 -7.88 -4.57
N THR A 118 -22.66 -6.70 -3.95
CA THR A 118 -23.60 -5.67 -4.37
C THR A 118 -22.84 -4.44 -4.86
N VAL A 119 -23.14 -3.97 -6.07
CA VAL A 119 -22.58 -2.76 -6.71
C VAL A 119 -23.71 -1.81 -7.13
N PRO A 120 -23.44 -0.55 -7.54
CA PRO A 120 -24.49 0.38 -7.91
C PRO A 120 -25.25 -0.10 -9.15
N THR A 121 -26.51 0.34 -9.30
CA THR A 121 -27.29 0.10 -10.52
C THR A 121 -26.54 0.62 -11.75
N GLY A 122 -26.54 -0.17 -12.84
CA GLY A 122 -25.83 0.16 -14.07
C GLY A 122 -24.41 -0.42 -14.16
N TYR A 123 -23.97 -1.16 -13.14
CA TYR A 123 -22.72 -1.90 -13.14
C TYR A 123 -22.98 -3.41 -13.28
N GLU A 124 -22.03 -4.10 -13.90
CA GLU A 124 -21.98 -5.56 -14.02
C GLU A 124 -20.82 -6.12 -13.20
N VAL A 125 -21.02 -7.29 -12.61
CA VAL A 125 -20.01 -8.03 -11.86
C VAL A 125 -19.83 -9.42 -12.46
N GLN A 126 -18.57 -9.82 -12.65
CA GLN A 126 -18.21 -11.16 -13.10
C GLN A 126 -17.13 -11.74 -12.18
N VAL A 127 -17.26 -13.00 -11.73
CA VAL A 127 -16.15 -13.71 -11.08
C VAL A 127 -15.14 -14.12 -12.16
N LEU A 128 -13.87 -13.74 -11.98
CA LEU A 128 -12.81 -13.95 -12.96
C LEU A 128 -11.91 -15.13 -12.58
N PHE A 129 -11.50 -15.18 -11.31
CA PHE A 129 -10.45 -16.06 -10.83
C PHE A 129 -10.65 -16.31 -9.34
N SER A 130 -10.54 -17.56 -8.90
CA SER A 130 -10.80 -17.97 -7.52
C SER A 130 -9.73 -18.92 -6.98
N THR A 131 -9.56 -18.97 -5.66
CA THR A 131 -8.71 -19.95 -4.95
C THR A 131 -8.83 -21.36 -5.55
N GLY A 132 -7.73 -22.00 -5.92
CA GLY A 132 -7.71 -23.33 -6.55
C GLY A 132 -7.90 -23.36 -8.07
N ASP A 133 -8.15 -22.23 -8.75
CA ASP A 133 -8.17 -22.20 -10.22
C ASP A 133 -6.79 -22.52 -10.80
N ALA A 134 -6.76 -23.07 -12.01
CA ALA A 134 -5.50 -23.37 -12.70
C ALA A 134 -4.77 -22.06 -13.07
N VAL A 135 -3.47 -21.99 -12.77
CA VAL A 135 -2.61 -20.86 -13.15
C VAL A 135 -1.67 -21.27 -14.27
N GLU A 136 -0.74 -22.17 -13.97
CA GLU A 136 0.29 -22.56 -14.94
C GLU A 136 -0.27 -23.47 -16.04
N ALA A 137 0.34 -23.41 -17.23
CA ALA A 137 -0.04 -24.27 -18.34
C ALA A 137 0.01 -25.76 -17.94
N GLY A 138 -1.05 -26.50 -18.28
CA GLY A 138 -1.20 -27.91 -17.90
C GLY A 138 -1.66 -28.14 -16.44
N SER A 139 -1.84 -27.09 -15.64
CA SER A 139 -2.48 -27.19 -14.34
C SER A 139 -3.97 -27.52 -14.49
N THR A 140 -4.50 -28.30 -13.56
CA THR A 140 -5.93 -28.64 -13.50
C THR A 140 -6.62 -27.76 -12.48
N ALA A 141 -7.85 -27.32 -12.76
CA ALA A 141 -8.64 -26.57 -11.78
C ALA A 141 -9.02 -27.45 -10.59
N TRP A 142 -9.21 -26.83 -9.43
CA TRP A 142 -9.76 -27.49 -8.26
C TRP A 142 -11.15 -28.07 -8.52
N THR A 143 -11.45 -29.17 -7.83
CA THR A 143 -12.75 -29.84 -7.87
C THR A 143 -13.24 -29.99 -6.44
N GLU A 144 -14.52 -29.66 -6.23
CA GLU A 144 -15.20 -29.76 -4.93
C GLU A 144 -14.89 -31.08 -4.20
N GLY A 145 -14.43 -30.99 -2.94
CA GLY A 145 -14.12 -32.14 -2.10
C GLY A 145 -12.87 -32.94 -2.51
N VAL A 146 -12.11 -32.49 -3.50
CA VAL A 146 -10.84 -33.10 -3.92
C VAL A 146 -9.68 -32.30 -3.33
N PHE A 147 -8.84 -32.97 -2.55
CA PHE A 147 -7.69 -32.39 -1.87
C PHE A 147 -6.40 -32.86 -2.56
N PRO A 148 -5.80 -32.04 -3.45
CA PRO A 148 -4.64 -32.41 -4.24
C PRO A 148 -3.35 -32.48 -3.40
N ALA A 149 -2.32 -33.12 -3.96
CA ALA A 149 -0.96 -33.04 -3.43
C ALA A 149 -0.35 -31.64 -3.62
N TRP A 150 0.70 -31.34 -2.84
CA TRP A 150 1.32 -30.00 -2.79
C TRP A 150 1.84 -29.52 -4.14
N ASP A 151 2.37 -30.41 -4.99
CA ASP A 151 2.96 -30.13 -6.30
C ASP A 151 1.91 -29.76 -7.36
N VAL A 152 0.69 -30.24 -7.19
CA VAL A 152 -0.47 -29.82 -7.99
C VAL A 152 -0.98 -28.46 -7.51
N THR A 153 -1.07 -28.24 -6.20
CA THR A 153 -1.48 -26.95 -5.61
C THR A 153 -0.49 -25.82 -5.92
N ASP A 154 0.80 -26.14 -6.02
CA ASP A 154 1.85 -25.17 -6.33
C ASP A 154 1.64 -24.47 -7.69
N LYS A 155 0.76 -25.02 -8.54
CA LYS A 155 0.41 -24.51 -9.87
C LYS A 155 -1.02 -23.95 -9.98
N ARG A 156 -1.72 -23.80 -8.85
CA ARG A 156 -3.10 -23.29 -8.77
C ARG A 156 -3.16 -21.91 -8.12
N ALA A 157 -4.28 -21.22 -8.11
CA ALA A 157 -4.45 -19.98 -7.34
C ALA A 157 -4.29 -20.28 -5.85
N GLY A 158 -3.53 -19.48 -5.11
CA GLY A 158 -3.47 -19.59 -3.66
C GLY A 158 -4.79 -19.24 -2.97
N GLY A 159 -4.80 -19.31 -1.63
CA GLY A 159 -5.92 -18.86 -0.80
C GLY A 159 -5.87 -17.35 -0.58
N ASP A 160 -7.01 -16.80 -0.19
CA ASP A 160 -7.11 -15.43 0.34
C ASP A 160 -6.37 -14.40 -0.53
N ASN A 161 -6.85 -14.27 -1.77
CA ASN A 161 -6.34 -13.28 -2.71
C ASN A 161 -6.43 -11.86 -2.15
N ASP A 162 -5.36 -11.09 -2.30
CA ASP A 162 -5.18 -9.80 -1.61
C ASP A 162 -4.62 -8.75 -2.58
N GLY A 163 -3.53 -8.04 -2.27
CA GLY A 163 -2.93 -7.03 -3.12
C GLY A 163 -2.75 -7.49 -4.55
N MET A 164 -3.03 -6.60 -5.50
CA MET A 164 -2.80 -6.91 -6.90
C MET A 164 -2.46 -5.67 -7.73
N HIS A 165 -1.89 -5.92 -8.90
CA HIS A 165 -1.63 -4.89 -9.90
C HIS A 165 -1.87 -5.38 -11.32
N TYR A 166 -2.36 -4.48 -12.18
CA TYR A 166 -2.57 -4.71 -13.61
C TYR A 166 -1.40 -4.16 -14.42
N PHE A 167 -0.77 -5.00 -15.23
CA PHE A 167 0.32 -4.64 -16.13
C PHE A 167 -0.13 -4.75 -17.59
N ALA A 168 -0.05 -3.64 -18.32
CA ALA A 168 -0.21 -3.65 -19.77
C ALA A 168 0.88 -4.50 -20.42
N LEU A 169 0.50 -5.27 -21.44
CA LEU A 169 1.43 -6.04 -22.26
C LEU A 169 1.79 -5.29 -23.55
N PRO A 170 3.05 -5.36 -24.02
CA PRO A 170 3.39 -4.86 -25.34
C PRO A 170 2.54 -5.54 -26.43
N ASN A 171 2.05 -4.76 -27.38
CA ASN A 171 1.23 -5.22 -28.52
C ASN A 171 -0.13 -5.83 -28.13
N VAL A 172 -0.61 -5.61 -26.90
CA VAL A 172 -1.98 -5.91 -26.48
C VAL A 172 -2.67 -4.59 -26.18
N ASP A 173 -3.93 -4.45 -26.60
CA ASP A 173 -4.75 -3.31 -26.17
C ASP A 173 -4.92 -3.38 -24.65
N PRO A 174 -4.39 -2.41 -23.87
CA PRO A 174 -4.45 -2.43 -22.41
C PRO A 174 -5.87 -2.26 -21.86
N GLN A 175 -6.85 -1.95 -22.70
CA GLN A 175 -8.26 -1.94 -22.32
C GLN A 175 -8.91 -3.33 -22.48
N GLN A 176 -8.26 -4.25 -23.19
CA GLN A 176 -8.77 -5.57 -23.52
C GLN A 176 -7.89 -6.72 -23.04
N GLY A 177 -6.68 -6.47 -22.53
CA GLY A 177 -5.85 -7.55 -22.03
C GLY A 177 -4.51 -7.11 -21.46
N GLY A 178 -4.03 -7.88 -20.49
CA GLY A 178 -2.78 -7.60 -19.77
C GLY A 178 -2.49 -8.70 -18.76
N LEU A 179 -1.58 -8.44 -17.84
CA LEU A 179 -1.27 -9.34 -16.72
C LEU A 179 -1.88 -8.81 -15.43
N LEU A 180 -2.46 -9.68 -14.63
CA LEU A 180 -2.69 -9.43 -13.20
C LEU A 180 -1.64 -10.19 -12.41
N ALA A 181 -0.92 -9.49 -11.54
CA ALA A 181 -0.18 -10.10 -10.44
C ALA A 181 -1.04 -9.97 -9.18
N ILE A 182 -1.34 -11.09 -8.53
CA ILE A 182 -2.31 -11.19 -7.43
C ILE A 182 -1.66 -11.95 -6.29
N ASN A 183 -1.58 -11.33 -5.12
CA ASN A 183 -1.11 -11.97 -3.90
C ASN A 183 -2.11 -13.01 -3.37
N HIS A 184 -1.61 -13.95 -2.59
CA HIS A 184 -2.34 -14.98 -1.85
C HIS A 184 -1.80 -14.99 -0.44
N GLU A 185 -2.57 -14.42 0.47
CA GLU A 185 -2.09 -14.06 1.80
C GLU A 185 -2.05 -15.28 2.73
N GLN A 186 -3.15 -16.02 2.79
CA GLN A 186 -3.36 -17.11 3.75
C GLN A 186 -3.83 -18.40 3.08
N VAL A 187 -3.82 -19.47 3.87
CA VAL A 187 -4.27 -20.80 3.43
C VAL A 187 -5.80 -20.89 3.51
N ASP A 188 -6.44 -21.13 2.37
CA ASP A 188 -7.85 -21.54 2.36
C ASP A 188 -7.96 -23.02 2.75
N LEU A 189 -8.13 -23.27 4.05
CA LEU A 189 -8.21 -24.62 4.60
C LEU A 189 -9.38 -25.42 4.03
N LYS A 190 -10.50 -24.78 3.66
CA LYS A 190 -11.69 -25.48 3.16
C LYS A 190 -11.48 -25.99 1.73
N VAL A 191 -10.65 -25.29 0.94
CA VAL A 191 -10.31 -25.71 -0.42
C VAL A 191 -9.21 -26.76 -0.44
N TYR A 192 -8.17 -26.60 0.39
CA TYR A 192 -6.95 -27.39 0.29
C TYR A 192 -6.84 -28.55 1.28
N PHE A 193 -7.59 -28.55 2.38
CA PHE A 193 -7.50 -29.59 3.41
C PHE A 193 -8.85 -30.27 3.67
N PRO A 194 -8.86 -31.60 3.89
CA PRO A 194 -10.06 -32.29 4.35
C PRO A 194 -10.61 -31.67 5.62
N SER A 195 -11.94 -31.61 5.74
CA SER A 195 -12.60 -31.15 6.96
C SER A 195 -12.13 -31.94 8.19
N GLY A 196 -11.83 -31.22 9.27
CA GLY A 196 -11.29 -31.79 10.50
C GLY A 196 -9.78 -32.07 10.49
N THR A 197 -9.05 -31.72 9.42
CA THR A 197 -7.57 -31.80 9.43
C THR A 197 -6.98 -30.86 10.48
N PHE A 198 -7.50 -29.64 10.55
CA PHE A 198 -7.16 -28.65 11.57
C PHE A 198 -8.44 -28.04 12.16
N THR A 199 -8.35 -27.54 13.39
CA THR A 199 -9.46 -26.88 14.09
C THR A 199 -9.26 -25.37 14.03
N GLY A 200 -10.07 -24.67 13.24
CA GLY A 200 -9.96 -23.22 13.05
C GLY A 200 -8.87 -22.86 12.04
N SER A 201 -7.61 -22.90 12.46
CA SER A 201 -6.44 -22.45 11.69
C SER A 201 -5.40 -23.56 11.49
N PHE A 202 -4.45 -23.33 10.58
CA PHE A 202 -3.35 -24.27 10.33
C PHE A 202 -2.50 -24.46 11.59
N ASN A 203 -2.15 -25.71 11.92
CA ASN A 203 -1.32 -26.02 13.09
C ASN A 203 -0.05 -26.77 12.69
N GLU A 204 1.05 -26.02 12.60
CA GLU A 204 2.39 -26.49 12.21
C GLU A 204 2.89 -27.66 13.05
N ALA A 205 2.63 -27.63 14.37
CA ALA A 205 3.13 -28.63 15.30
C ALA A 205 2.52 -30.02 15.07
N THR A 206 1.30 -30.05 14.51
CA THR A 206 0.58 -31.28 14.17
C THR A 206 0.66 -31.65 12.70
N ALA A 207 1.09 -30.71 11.84
CA ALA A 207 1.12 -30.89 10.40
C ALA A 207 2.22 -31.87 9.97
N THR A 208 1.89 -32.77 9.04
CA THR A 208 2.90 -33.59 8.34
C THR A 208 3.73 -32.73 7.39
N LEU A 209 4.88 -33.24 6.94
CA LEU A 209 5.72 -32.52 5.97
C LEU A 209 4.97 -32.18 4.67
N ASP A 210 4.13 -33.08 4.17
CA ASP A 210 3.33 -32.83 2.97
C ASP A 210 2.24 -31.79 3.21
N GLN A 211 1.64 -31.74 4.40
CA GLN A 211 0.68 -30.70 4.77
C GLN A 211 1.35 -29.32 4.89
N LYS A 212 2.58 -29.25 5.43
CA LYS A 212 3.37 -28.00 5.44
C LYS A 212 3.67 -27.52 4.03
N ARG A 213 4.15 -28.42 3.15
CA ARG A 213 4.39 -28.08 1.73
C ARG A 213 3.12 -27.63 1.02
N LEU A 214 1.99 -28.27 1.29
CA LEU A 214 0.70 -27.90 0.72
C LEU A 214 0.25 -26.50 1.18
N ALA A 215 0.43 -26.16 2.47
CA ALA A 215 0.18 -24.82 2.99
C ALA A 215 1.09 -23.78 2.30
N LEU A 216 2.39 -24.06 2.18
CA LEU A 216 3.35 -23.23 1.47
C LEU A 216 2.99 -23.04 -0.03
N SER A 217 2.44 -24.06 -0.69
CA SER A 217 1.96 -23.97 -2.08
C SER A 217 0.75 -23.05 -2.23
N SER A 218 -0.01 -22.81 -1.16
CA SER A 218 -1.27 -22.06 -1.19
C SER A 218 -1.12 -20.56 -0.90
N VAL A 219 0.08 -20.07 -0.58
CA VAL A 219 0.37 -18.64 -0.39
C VAL A 219 1.32 -18.14 -1.48
N GLY A 220 1.58 -16.83 -1.54
CA GLY A 220 2.51 -16.24 -2.49
C GLY A 220 1.81 -15.35 -3.52
N VAL A 221 2.13 -15.53 -4.81
CA VAL A 221 1.61 -14.70 -5.90
C VAL A 221 1.23 -15.56 -7.11
N SER A 222 0.09 -15.24 -7.73
CA SER A 222 -0.24 -15.65 -9.10
C SER A 222 0.03 -14.51 -10.06
N VAL A 223 0.73 -14.78 -11.16
CA VAL A 223 0.68 -13.92 -12.34
C VAL A 223 -0.19 -14.63 -13.37
N ILE A 224 -1.21 -13.94 -13.89
CA ILE A 224 -2.14 -14.47 -14.88
C ILE A 224 -2.32 -13.47 -16.03
N GLU A 225 -2.27 -13.95 -17.27
CA GLU A 225 -2.72 -13.15 -18.41
C GLU A 225 -4.23 -13.19 -18.50
N VAL A 226 -4.84 -12.01 -18.57
CA VAL A 226 -6.28 -11.83 -18.71
C VAL A 226 -6.59 -11.14 -20.02
N ALA A 227 -7.72 -11.52 -20.63
CA ALA A 227 -8.23 -10.81 -21.79
C ALA A 227 -9.74 -10.77 -21.80
N GLN A 228 -10.23 -9.72 -22.45
CA GLN A 228 -11.61 -9.53 -22.77
C GLN A 228 -11.92 -10.12 -24.14
N THR A 229 -13.00 -10.88 -24.25
CA THR A 229 -13.51 -11.39 -25.53
C THR A 229 -15.03 -11.34 -25.49
N ASN A 230 -15.65 -10.71 -26.49
CA ASN A 230 -17.10 -10.51 -26.56
C ASN A 230 -17.70 -9.92 -25.27
N GLY A 231 -17.00 -8.97 -24.65
CA GLY A 231 -17.45 -8.28 -23.43
C GLY A 231 -17.12 -8.99 -22.12
N ALA A 232 -16.77 -10.28 -22.12
CA ALA A 232 -16.43 -11.03 -20.91
C ALA A 232 -14.91 -11.11 -20.71
N TRP A 233 -14.46 -10.96 -19.48
CA TRP A 233 -13.05 -11.13 -19.11
C TRP A 233 -12.75 -12.57 -18.74
N SER A 234 -11.57 -13.07 -19.09
CA SER A 234 -11.18 -14.45 -18.78
C SER A 234 -9.66 -14.57 -18.64
N VAL A 235 -9.22 -15.58 -17.89
CA VAL A 235 -7.81 -15.97 -17.82
C VAL A 235 -7.42 -16.74 -19.08
N LYS A 236 -6.33 -16.34 -19.75
CA LYS A 236 -5.72 -17.11 -20.83
C LYS A 236 -4.91 -18.27 -20.23
N LYS A 237 -5.55 -19.42 -20.08
CA LYS A 237 -5.01 -20.59 -19.36
C LYS A 237 -3.66 -21.09 -19.87
N ASP A 238 -3.41 -20.98 -21.18
CA ASP A 238 -2.18 -21.46 -21.81
C ASP A 238 -1.14 -20.35 -22.03
N SER A 239 -1.30 -19.20 -21.37
CA SER A 239 -0.33 -18.12 -21.46
C SER A 239 1.01 -18.51 -20.86
N THR A 240 2.10 -18.19 -21.57
CA THR A 240 3.48 -18.37 -21.09
C THR A 240 3.85 -17.39 -19.97
N TYR A 241 3.03 -16.37 -19.74
CA TYR A 241 3.21 -15.46 -18.60
C TYR A 241 2.69 -16.07 -17.29
N ASN A 242 1.72 -16.99 -17.36
CA ASN A 242 1.11 -17.54 -16.16
C ASN A 242 2.12 -18.31 -15.31
N ARG A 243 2.19 -17.97 -14.02
CA ARG A 243 3.15 -18.56 -13.08
C ARG A 243 2.70 -18.40 -11.64
N ARG A 244 3.17 -19.31 -10.79
CA ARG A 244 3.10 -19.17 -9.33
C ARG A 244 4.47 -18.85 -8.73
N TYR A 245 4.47 -17.93 -7.79
CA TYR A 245 5.53 -17.73 -6.82
C TYR A 245 4.97 -18.16 -5.47
N THR A 246 5.57 -19.13 -4.80
CA THR A 246 4.96 -19.78 -3.63
C THR A 246 5.88 -19.77 -2.41
N GLY A 247 5.36 -20.24 -1.27
CA GLY A 247 6.15 -20.56 -0.08
C GLY A 247 7.19 -21.66 -0.28
N ASN A 248 7.12 -22.42 -1.38
CA ASN A 248 8.12 -23.44 -1.74
C ASN A 248 9.19 -22.94 -2.74
N SER A 249 8.98 -21.78 -3.34
CA SER A 249 9.87 -21.24 -4.38
C SER A 249 11.18 -20.71 -3.79
N ALA A 250 12.26 -20.72 -4.58
CA ALA A 250 13.51 -20.08 -4.21
C ALA A 250 13.54 -18.61 -4.64
N TYR A 251 13.99 -17.73 -3.75
CA TYR A 251 14.09 -16.29 -3.96
C TYR A 251 15.54 -15.84 -3.76
N SER A 252 16.00 -14.94 -4.63
CA SER A 252 17.29 -14.26 -4.44
C SER A 252 17.18 -13.24 -3.30
N VAL A 253 18.30 -12.92 -2.66
CA VAL A 253 18.36 -11.88 -1.61
C VAL A 253 19.17 -10.68 -2.10
N GLY A 254 18.54 -9.53 -2.29
CA GLY A 254 19.20 -8.28 -2.67
C GLY A 254 19.50 -7.39 -1.45
N GLY A 255 20.38 -6.41 -1.62
CA GLY A 255 20.64 -5.36 -0.62
C GLY A 255 21.54 -5.76 0.57
N PRO A 256 21.71 -4.86 1.56
CA PRO A 256 22.77 -4.96 2.57
C PRO A 256 22.64 -6.17 3.52
N ALA A 257 21.42 -6.64 3.82
CA ALA A 257 21.21 -7.75 4.75
C ALA A 257 21.54 -9.13 4.13
N ARG A 258 21.82 -9.21 2.82
CA ARG A 258 22.31 -10.43 2.15
C ARG A 258 23.51 -11.05 2.87
N SER A 259 24.38 -10.23 3.47
CA SER A 259 25.53 -10.68 4.25
C SER A 259 25.18 -11.55 5.47
N ARG A 260 23.95 -11.43 5.98
CA ARG A 260 23.43 -12.16 7.14
C ARG A 260 22.46 -13.28 6.77
N LEU A 261 21.73 -13.11 5.67
CA LEU A 261 20.70 -14.03 5.20
C LEU A 261 21.23 -15.09 4.21
N GLY A 262 22.37 -14.82 3.57
CA GLY A 262 22.88 -15.64 2.49
C GLY A 262 22.28 -15.24 1.14
N ALA A 263 22.54 -16.07 0.12
CA ALA A 263 22.24 -15.74 -1.26
C ALA A 263 20.79 -15.98 -1.69
N THR A 264 20.14 -16.93 -1.02
CA THR A 264 18.86 -17.52 -1.43
C THR A 264 18.04 -17.87 -0.19
N ILE A 265 16.75 -17.57 -0.25
CA ILE A 265 15.74 -17.92 0.77
C ILE A 265 14.64 -18.73 0.09
N ILE A 266 14.10 -19.72 0.80
CA ILE A 266 12.91 -20.45 0.36
C ILE A 266 11.67 -19.74 0.90
N GLY A 267 10.73 -19.48 0.00
CA GLY A 267 9.40 -19.02 0.33
C GLY A 267 9.22 -17.50 0.40
N THR A 268 8.02 -17.10 0.01
CA THR A 268 7.37 -15.84 0.39
C THR A 268 5.97 -16.18 0.91
N LEU A 269 5.56 -15.52 1.98
CA LEU A 269 4.42 -15.92 2.83
C LEU A 269 3.68 -14.69 3.31
N ASN A 270 2.40 -14.85 3.68
CA ASN A 270 1.56 -13.75 4.20
C ASN A 270 1.68 -12.53 3.28
N ASN A 271 1.57 -12.78 1.99
CA ASN A 271 1.66 -11.78 0.96
C ASN A 271 0.38 -10.95 1.02
N CYS A 272 0.40 -9.84 1.76
CA CYS A 272 -0.75 -8.98 2.00
C CYS A 272 -1.01 -8.13 0.75
N SER A 273 -0.58 -6.86 0.75
CA SER A 273 -0.78 -5.95 -0.35
C SER A 273 0.43 -5.87 -1.30
N SER A 274 0.43 -4.87 -2.18
CA SER A 274 1.35 -4.80 -3.30
C SER A 274 1.73 -3.39 -3.70
N GLY A 275 2.74 -3.31 -4.55
CA GLY A 275 3.13 -2.14 -5.30
C GLY A 275 3.59 -2.51 -6.69
N ALA A 276 3.62 -1.53 -7.58
CA ALA A 276 4.32 -1.64 -8.85
C ALA A 276 5.51 -0.69 -8.86
N THR A 277 6.59 -1.06 -9.53
CA THR A 277 7.69 -0.13 -9.77
C THR A 277 7.43 0.68 -11.05
N PRO A 278 8.01 1.88 -11.21
CA PRO A 278 7.90 2.63 -12.46
C PRO A 278 8.62 1.95 -13.63
N TRP A 279 9.45 0.93 -13.38
CA TRP A 279 10.03 0.06 -14.42
C TRP A 279 9.24 -1.23 -14.64
N GLY A 280 8.02 -1.33 -14.11
CA GLY A 280 7.07 -2.38 -14.45
C GLY A 280 7.45 -3.76 -13.91
N THR A 281 7.99 -3.83 -12.70
CA THR A 281 8.05 -5.02 -11.85
C THR A 281 7.01 -4.91 -10.73
N TYR A 282 6.72 -6.02 -10.08
CA TYR A 282 5.72 -6.14 -9.02
C TYR A 282 6.40 -6.29 -7.67
N LEU A 283 5.93 -5.57 -6.66
CA LEU A 283 6.38 -5.66 -5.28
C LEU A 283 5.27 -6.34 -4.48
N THR A 284 5.54 -7.52 -3.96
CA THR A 284 4.66 -8.18 -2.98
C THR A 284 5.26 -8.02 -1.59
N CYS A 285 4.42 -7.88 -0.58
CA CYS A 285 4.82 -7.53 0.77
C CYS A 285 4.55 -8.68 1.73
N GLU A 286 5.59 -9.14 2.42
CA GLU A 286 5.43 -10.10 3.51
C GLU A 286 5.02 -9.34 4.78
N GLU A 287 3.78 -9.54 5.20
CA GLU A 287 3.21 -8.92 6.39
C GLU A 287 3.57 -9.69 7.69
N THR A 288 4.20 -10.85 7.53
CA THR A 288 4.76 -11.65 8.64
C THR A 288 6.27 -11.59 8.68
N THR A 289 6.81 -11.55 9.90
CA THR A 289 8.25 -11.68 10.16
C THR A 289 8.67 -13.10 10.54
N SER A 290 7.78 -14.11 10.46
CA SER A 290 8.13 -15.50 10.79
C SER A 290 7.47 -16.50 9.86
N ASN A 291 8.07 -17.69 9.70
CA ASN A 291 7.44 -18.77 8.93
C ASN A 291 6.66 -19.67 9.87
N TYR A 292 5.38 -19.35 10.06
CA TYR A 292 4.47 -20.15 10.88
C TYR A 292 3.96 -21.43 10.19
N PHE A 293 4.36 -21.70 8.93
CA PHE A 293 4.10 -22.98 8.26
C PHE A 293 5.24 -23.99 8.40
N ASP A 294 6.47 -23.51 8.61
CA ASP A 294 7.67 -24.31 8.82
C ASP A 294 8.65 -23.58 9.75
N SER A 295 8.54 -23.88 11.04
CA SER A 295 9.36 -23.29 12.10
C SER A 295 10.84 -23.70 12.03
N SER A 296 11.22 -24.60 11.12
CA SER A 296 12.63 -24.93 10.86
C SER A 296 13.38 -23.86 10.06
N GLN A 297 12.65 -22.98 9.38
CA GLN A 297 13.24 -21.84 8.66
C GLN A 297 13.52 -20.68 9.61
N PRO A 298 14.67 -19.99 9.51
CA PRO A 298 14.96 -18.81 10.32
C PRO A 298 13.96 -17.67 10.10
N ASP A 299 13.39 -17.11 11.17
CA ASP A 299 12.44 -15.97 11.12
C ASP A 299 12.99 -14.76 10.34
N ILE A 300 14.30 -14.49 10.45
CA ILE A 300 14.96 -13.37 9.77
C ILE A 300 14.85 -13.45 8.23
N ASN A 301 14.47 -14.60 7.68
CA ASN A 301 14.27 -14.79 6.25
C ASN A 301 12.96 -14.18 5.72
N TYR A 302 12.06 -13.73 6.58
CA TYR A 302 10.71 -13.23 6.20
C TYR A 302 10.45 -11.84 6.77
N GLY A 303 9.45 -11.15 6.22
CA GLY A 303 9.09 -9.77 6.55
C GLY A 303 9.74 -8.77 5.61
N TRP A 304 9.97 -9.15 4.36
CA TRP A 304 10.63 -8.33 3.35
C TRP A 304 9.67 -7.99 2.21
N VAL A 305 9.88 -6.84 1.57
CA VAL A 305 9.37 -6.63 0.21
C VAL A 305 10.08 -7.59 -0.76
N VAL A 306 9.31 -8.26 -1.61
CA VAL A 306 9.82 -9.17 -2.65
C VAL A 306 9.47 -8.62 -4.03
N GLU A 307 10.49 -8.39 -4.86
CA GLU A 307 10.31 -7.94 -6.23
C GLU A 307 10.21 -9.14 -7.19
N LEU A 308 9.13 -9.15 -7.98
CA LEU A 308 8.81 -10.15 -9.00
C LEU A 308 8.74 -9.46 -10.37
N ASP A 309 9.02 -10.19 -11.44
CA ASP A 309 8.83 -9.69 -12.80
C ASP A 309 7.68 -10.44 -13.48
N PRO A 310 6.48 -9.84 -13.57
CA PRO A 310 5.33 -10.46 -14.22
C PRO A 310 5.58 -10.83 -15.68
N ARG A 311 6.45 -10.09 -16.39
CA ARG A 311 6.79 -10.37 -17.79
C ARG A 311 7.85 -11.48 -17.95
N GLY A 312 8.62 -11.77 -16.90
CA GLY A 312 9.70 -12.76 -16.93
C GLY A 312 10.86 -12.41 -17.85
N GLU A 313 11.12 -11.13 -18.06
CA GLU A 313 12.19 -10.58 -18.90
C GLU A 313 13.45 -10.19 -18.10
N LEU A 314 13.29 -9.84 -16.82
CA LEU A 314 14.30 -9.21 -15.96
C LEU A 314 14.77 -10.13 -14.83
N LEU A 315 13.84 -10.83 -14.20
CA LEU A 315 14.07 -11.62 -12.99
C LEU A 315 13.68 -13.07 -13.23
N ALA A 316 14.68 -13.96 -13.20
CA ALA A 316 14.45 -15.41 -13.32
C ALA A 316 13.77 -15.98 -12.06
N GLN A 317 14.08 -15.42 -10.88
CA GLN A 317 13.46 -15.70 -9.59
C GLN A 317 13.07 -14.37 -8.95
N GLY A 318 12.11 -14.38 -8.02
CA GLY A 318 11.84 -13.19 -7.21
C GLY A 318 13.04 -12.80 -6.34
N THR A 319 13.13 -11.53 -5.93
CA THR A 319 14.22 -11.02 -5.08
C THR A 319 13.70 -10.33 -3.83
N LYS A 320 14.11 -10.79 -2.64
CA LYS A 320 13.85 -10.10 -1.37
C LYS A 320 14.71 -8.84 -1.28
N ARG A 321 14.10 -7.65 -1.16
CA ARG A 321 14.76 -6.34 -1.23
C ARG A 321 15.11 -5.82 0.16
N THR A 322 16.24 -6.27 0.69
CA THR A 322 16.56 -6.04 2.11
C THR A 322 16.87 -4.58 2.46
N ALA A 323 17.20 -3.73 1.48
CA ALA A 323 17.40 -2.30 1.72
C ALA A 323 16.11 -1.57 2.12
N MET A 324 14.94 -2.17 1.88
CA MET A 324 13.62 -1.64 2.23
C MET A 324 13.19 -1.98 3.66
N GLY A 325 14.04 -2.67 4.43
CA GLY A 325 13.80 -2.99 5.85
C GLY A 325 12.93 -4.22 6.08
N ARG A 326 13.02 -4.80 7.27
CA ARG A 326 12.26 -5.97 7.70
C ARG A 326 11.21 -5.63 8.75
N PHE A 327 9.94 -5.83 8.43
CA PHE A 327 8.78 -5.58 9.30
C PHE A 327 7.52 -6.21 8.69
N ALA A 328 6.34 -5.95 9.28
CA ALA A 328 5.06 -6.43 8.75
C ALA A 328 4.62 -5.53 7.57
N HIS A 329 5.20 -5.73 6.39
CA HIS A 329 4.92 -4.87 5.24
C HIS A 329 3.49 -5.06 4.75
N GLU A 330 2.76 -3.95 4.64
CA GLU A 330 1.45 -3.97 4.02
C GLU A 330 1.56 -3.88 2.49
N ASN A 331 1.92 -2.70 1.98
CA ASN A 331 1.98 -2.37 0.57
C ASN A 331 3.21 -1.51 0.23
N VAL A 332 3.41 -1.22 -1.05
CA VAL A 332 4.42 -0.24 -1.48
C VAL A 332 3.81 0.76 -2.46
N ALA A 333 3.80 2.04 -2.08
CA ALA A 333 3.44 3.14 -2.98
C ALA A 333 4.69 3.89 -3.43
N TYR A 334 4.69 4.49 -4.62
CA TYR A 334 5.84 5.29 -5.08
C TYR A 334 5.45 6.70 -5.52
N LEU A 335 6.39 7.63 -5.33
CA LEU A 335 6.35 8.98 -5.89
C LEU A 335 7.57 9.16 -6.81
N VAL A 336 7.35 9.72 -8.00
CA VAL A 336 8.40 10.03 -8.98
C VAL A 336 8.43 11.54 -9.28
N ASP A 337 9.62 12.07 -9.56
CA ASP A 337 9.79 13.42 -10.09
C ASP A 337 10.22 13.44 -11.56
N GLU A 338 10.28 14.63 -12.14
CA GLU A 338 10.68 14.89 -13.52
C GLU A 338 12.12 14.46 -13.86
N ASN A 339 12.95 14.19 -12.85
CA ASN A 339 14.32 13.70 -13.01
C ASN A 339 14.44 12.18 -12.82
N ASN A 340 13.30 11.46 -12.83
CA ASN A 340 13.21 10.03 -12.57
C ASN A 340 13.79 9.62 -11.21
N ARG A 341 13.84 10.54 -10.23
CA ARG A 341 14.06 10.15 -8.84
C ARG A 341 12.76 9.57 -8.32
N VAL A 342 12.88 8.57 -7.45
CA VAL A 342 11.75 7.84 -6.90
C VAL A 342 11.91 7.68 -5.41
N ALA A 343 10.79 7.68 -4.68
CA ALA A 343 10.70 7.23 -3.31
C ALA A 343 9.59 6.19 -3.18
N PHE A 344 9.79 5.22 -2.29
CA PHE A 344 8.85 4.14 -2.00
C PHE A 344 8.37 4.27 -0.55
N TYR A 345 7.07 4.26 -0.32
CA TYR A 345 6.44 4.38 0.99
C TYR A 345 5.86 3.03 1.42
N MET A 346 6.04 2.68 2.69
CA MET A 346 5.63 1.38 3.25
C MET A 346 5.02 1.57 4.64
N GLY A 347 3.90 0.90 4.90
CA GLY A 347 3.32 0.74 6.23
C GLY A 347 3.82 -0.53 6.91
N ASP A 348 3.94 -0.48 8.24
CA ASP A 348 4.20 -1.63 9.11
C ASP A 348 2.96 -1.92 9.94
N ASP A 349 2.18 -2.94 9.57
CA ASP A 349 0.90 -3.24 10.19
C ASP A 349 1.05 -4.07 11.50
N THR A 350 1.95 -3.63 12.37
CA THR A 350 1.95 -4.05 13.77
C THR A 350 1.11 -3.12 14.63
N THR A 351 0.72 -3.58 15.82
CA THR A 351 -0.08 -2.79 16.77
C THR A 351 0.73 -2.42 18.03
N PRO A 352 1.45 -1.28 18.04
CA PRO A 352 1.58 -0.29 16.97
C PRO A 352 2.75 -0.59 16.01
N GLY A 353 2.78 0.09 14.87
CA GLY A 353 3.83 0.00 13.83
C GLY A 353 4.31 1.39 13.40
N CYS A 354 5.14 1.49 12.37
CA CYS A 354 5.66 2.76 11.85
C CYS A 354 5.35 2.95 10.36
N ILE A 355 5.57 4.17 9.84
CA ILE A 355 5.53 4.45 8.40
C ILE A 355 6.95 4.71 7.91
N TYR A 356 7.32 4.10 6.79
CA TYR A 356 8.67 4.12 6.24
C TYR A 356 8.70 4.72 4.83
N LYS A 357 9.89 5.21 4.46
CA LYS A 357 10.21 5.71 3.12
C LYS A 357 11.58 5.19 2.69
N PHE A 358 11.68 4.62 1.49
CA PHE A 358 12.95 4.21 0.89
C PHE A 358 13.24 5.05 -0.35
N ILE A 359 14.46 5.60 -0.42
CA ILE A 359 14.92 6.41 -1.55
C ILE A 359 16.15 5.75 -2.15
N PRO A 360 16.09 5.26 -3.41
CA PRO A 360 17.27 4.78 -4.10
C PRO A 360 18.35 5.85 -4.29
N THR A 361 19.61 5.42 -4.34
CA THR A 361 20.78 6.30 -4.50
C THR A 361 20.77 7.08 -5.82
N ARG A 362 20.16 6.52 -6.86
CA ARG A 362 20.14 7.08 -8.21
C ARG A 362 18.72 7.11 -8.80
N ALA A 363 18.57 7.88 -9.89
CA ALA A 363 17.37 7.85 -10.71
C ALA A 363 17.16 6.48 -11.37
N TYR A 364 15.91 6.12 -11.62
CA TYR A 364 15.59 4.99 -12.49
C TYR A 364 15.74 5.42 -13.95
N ASP A 365 16.03 4.45 -14.82
CA ASP A 365 16.09 4.65 -16.26
C ASP A 365 14.75 4.24 -16.89
N PRO A 366 13.89 5.18 -17.33
CA PRO A 366 12.62 4.84 -17.97
C PRO A 366 12.78 4.19 -19.35
N ALA A 367 13.92 4.39 -20.02
CA ALA A 367 14.20 3.83 -21.33
C ALA A 367 14.79 2.42 -21.27
N ASN A 368 15.34 2.01 -20.13
CA ASN A 368 15.97 0.70 -19.95
C ASN A 368 15.56 0.04 -18.62
N ARG A 369 14.49 -0.77 -18.65
CA ARG A 369 14.02 -1.53 -17.49
C ARG A 369 15.12 -2.36 -16.82
N ALA A 370 16.01 -2.98 -17.60
CA ALA A 370 17.06 -3.84 -17.08
C ALA A 370 18.11 -3.06 -16.27
N ALA A 371 18.30 -1.77 -16.54
CA ALA A 371 19.18 -0.91 -15.74
C ALA A 371 18.64 -0.66 -14.33
N ASN A 372 17.39 -1.05 -14.01
CA ASN A 372 16.75 -0.78 -12.72
C ASN A 372 16.71 -1.99 -11.78
N VAL A 373 17.16 -3.17 -12.21
CA VAL A 373 17.02 -4.44 -11.46
C VAL A 373 17.65 -4.40 -10.06
N ASN A 374 18.68 -3.60 -9.82
CA ASN A 374 19.31 -3.46 -8.50
C ASN A 374 19.01 -2.11 -7.83
N LEU A 375 18.07 -1.33 -8.36
CA LEU A 375 17.75 0.01 -7.81
C LEU A 375 17.25 -0.07 -6.37
N LEU A 376 16.57 -1.18 -6.02
CA LEU A 376 16.04 -1.42 -4.67
C LEU A 376 17.04 -2.06 -3.71
N ASP A 377 18.30 -2.26 -4.13
CA ASP A 377 19.36 -2.79 -3.27
C ASP A 377 20.24 -1.68 -2.68
N GLU A 378 20.18 -0.47 -3.23
CA GLU A 378 21.03 0.66 -2.88
C GLU A 378 20.21 1.93 -2.65
N GLY A 379 20.13 2.38 -1.41
CA GLY A 379 19.37 3.57 -1.05
C GLY A 379 19.46 3.89 0.42
N THR A 380 18.59 4.78 0.87
CA THR A 380 18.41 5.10 2.29
C THR A 380 16.98 4.82 2.69
N LEU A 381 16.81 4.04 3.75
CA LEU A 381 15.53 3.83 4.43
C LEU A 381 15.35 4.90 5.51
N TYR A 382 14.13 5.40 5.64
CA TYR A 382 13.74 6.41 6.60
C TYR A 382 12.48 5.95 7.36
N VAL A 383 12.33 6.42 8.59
CA VAL A 383 11.07 6.33 9.35
C VAL A 383 10.44 7.72 9.47
N ALA A 384 9.11 7.80 9.43
CA ALA A 384 8.36 9.03 9.65
C ALA A 384 8.31 9.42 11.14
N GLN A 385 8.46 10.71 11.41
CA GLN A 385 8.04 11.34 12.65
C GLN A 385 6.98 12.41 12.34
N PHE A 386 5.81 12.28 12.95
CA PHE A 386 4.69 13.20 12.82
C PHE A 386 4.69 14.20 13.98
N ASN A 387 4.86 15.49 13.67
CA ASN A 387 4.82 16.56 14.67
C ASN A 387 3.41 17.12 14.83
N ALA A 388 3.00 17.46 16.05
CA ALA A 388 1.65 17.92 16.38
C ALA A 388 1.16 19.16 15.63
N GLY A 389 2.07 19.96 15.04
CA GLY A 389 1.73 21.12 14.22
C GLY A 389 1.38 20.83 12.76
N GLY A 390 1.22 19.55 12.36
CA GLY A 390 0.96 19.16 10.97
C GLY A 390 2.21 19.13 10.08
N GLY A 391 3.40 19.28 10.66
CA GLY A 391 4.67 19.04 9.97
C GLY A 391 5.20 17.65 10.32
N GLY A 392 6.07 17.10 9.49
CA GLY A 392 6.74 15.82 9.76
C GLY A 392 8.13 15.77 9.13
N VAL A 393 8.93 14.81 9.60
CA VAL A 393 10.31 14.60 9.15
C VAL A 393 10.55 13.12 8.86
N TRP A 394 11.39 12.85 7.87
CA TRP A 394 11.90 11.53 7.55
C TRP A 394 13.28 11.35 8.21
N ILE A 395 13.38 10.43 9.17
CA ILE A 395 14.61 10.18 9.93
C ILE A 395 15.36 9.00 9.31
N PRO A 396 16.63 9.17 8.87
CA PRO A 396 17.36 8.12 8.18
C PRO A 396 17.79 6.98 9.11
N LEU A 397 17.50 5.74 8.70
CA LEU A 397 17.90 4.50 9.36
C LEU A 397 19.26 4.03 8.86
N VAL A 398 20.31 4.76 9.25
CA VAL A 398 21.70 4.51 8.81
C VAL A 398 22.57 4.18 10.01
N GLN A 399 23.29 3.06 9.93
CA GLN A 399 24.21 2.62 10.98
C GLN A 399 25.31 3.68 11.22
N GLY A 400 25.60 3.93 12.50
CA GLY A 400 26.53 4.97 12.94
C GLY A 400 25.86 6.30 13.29
N ASN A 401 24.61 6.53 12.87
CA ASN A 401 23.81 7.64 13.38
C ASN A 401 23.48 7.45 14.87
N THR A 402 23.20 8.54 15.58
CA THR A 402 22.76 8.49 16.99
C THR A 402 21.52 7.59 17.14
N GLY A 403 21.59 6.63 18.06
CA GLY A 403 20.54 5.62 18.27
C GLY A 403 20.68 4.36 17.41
N LEU A 404 21.62 4.35 16.44
CA LEU A 404 21.87 3.26 15.49
C LEU A 404 23.36 2.87 15.45
N THR A 405 24.05 2.93 16.59
CA THR A 405 25.46 2.53 16.70
C THR A 405 25.61 1.11 17.23
N SER A 406 26.84 0.59 17.21
CA SER A 406 27.12 -0.72 17.85
C SER A 406 26.82 -0.70 19.35
N ALA A 407 26.91 0.46 20.02
CA ALA A 407 26.54 0.61 21.43
C ALA A 407 25.02 0.52 21.65
N ASP A 408 24.23 0.82 20.63
CA ASP A 408 22.77 0.74 20.63
C ASP A 408 22.25 -0.64 20.21
N GLY A 409 23.15 -1.58 19.88
CA GLY A 409 22.82 -2.93 19.44
C GLY A 409 22.92 -3.15 17.92
N PHE A 410 23.30 -2.13 17.15
CA PHE A 410 23.37 -2.19 15.68
C PHE A 410 24.82 -2.17 15.19
N ALA A 411 25.43 -3.35 15.05
CA ALA A 411 26.83 -3.47 14.65
C ALA A 411 27.05 -3.09 13.17
N THR A 412 26.05 -3.35 12.32
CA THR A 412 26.11 -3.18 10.86
C THR A 412 24.80 -2.63 10.32
N GLN A 413 24.82 -2.12 9.08
CA GLN A 413 23.58 -1.73 8.39
C GLN A 413 22.61 -2.92 8.23
N ALA A 414 23.13 -4.15 8.12
CA ALA A 414 22.29 -5.34 8.10
C ALA A 414 21.51 -5.52 9.41
N ASP A 415 22.10 -5.20 10.56
CA ASP A 415 21.39 -5.25 11.85
C ASP A 415 20.27 -4.21 11.89
N VAL A 416 20.53 -2.98 11.42
CA VAL A 416 19.52 -1.92 11.33
C VAL A 416 18.33 -2.36 10.47
N LEU A 417 18.57 -3.05 9.36
CA LEU A 417 17.50 -3.48 8.44
C LEU A 417 16.76 -4.74 8.91
N ILE A 418 17.43 -5.66 9.61
CA ILE A 418 16.81 -6.87 10.17
C ILE A 418 15.95 -6.53 11.40
N GLU A 419 16.46 -5.63 12.25
CA GLU A 419 15.81 -5.14 13.48
C GLU A 419 15.17 -3.76 13.23
N CYS A 420 14.57 -3.57 12.05
CA CYS A 420 14.14 -2.27 11.54
C CYS A 420 13.13 -1.55 12.44
N GLN A 421 12.20 -2.31 13.04
CA GLN A 421 11.21 -1.79 13.98
C GLN A 421 11.87 -1.20 15.24
N ASP A 422 12.84 -1.89 15.81
CA ASP A 422 13.59 -1.41 16.98
C ASP A 422 14.49 -0.22 16.62
N ALA A 423 15.08 -0.22 15.43
CA ALA A 423 15.86 0.90 14.90
C ALA A 423 15.00 2.16 14.73
N ALA A 424 13.83 2.03 14.11
CA ALA A 424 12.88 3.10 13.86
C ALA A 424 12.45 3.83 15.15
N VAL A 425 12.09 3.06 16.17
CA VAL A 425 11.68 3.61 17.47
C VAL A 425 12.86 4.26 18.20
N SER A 426 14.05 3.64 18.11
CA SER A 426 15.26 4.15 18.78
C SER A 426 15.72 5.51 18.26
N VAL A 427 15.34 5.88 17.03
CA VAL A 427 15.62 7.22 16.46
C VAL A 427 14.43 8.19 16.56
N GLY A 428 13.34 7.80 17.21
CA GLY A 428 12.18 8.67 17.45
C GLY A 428 11.11 8.66 16.36
N GLY A 429 11.01 7.58 15.57
CA GLY A 429 9.87 7.33 14.69
C GLY A 429 8.54 7.30 15.46
N THR A 430 7.47 7.81 14.86
CA THR A 430 6.14 7.83 15.49
C THR A 430 5.49 6.46 15.36
N VAL A 431 5.03 5.90 16.48
CA VAL A 431 4.26 4.65 16.49
C VAL A 431 2.79 4.92 16.17
N MET A 432 2.30 4.28 15.13
CA MET A 432 1.04 4.56 14.45
C MET A 432 -0.03 3.49 14.76
N ASP A 433 -1.29 3.85 14.59
CA ASP A 433 -2.42 2.93 14.68
C ASP A 433 -2.54 2.07 13.42
N ARG A 434 -1.74 1.00 13.34
CA ARG A 434 -1.80 -0.01 12.27
C ARG A 434 -1.78 0.58 10.84
N PRO A 435 -0.63 1.12 10.39
CA PRO A 435 -0.44 1.50 9.00
C PRO A 435 -0.65 0.33 8.05
N GLU A 436 -1.75 0.37 7.33
CA GLU A 436 -2.05 -0.56 6.24
C GLU A 436 -1.62 0.12 4.92
N TRP A 437 -2.52 0.25 3.95
CA TRP A 437 -2.14 0.64 2.59
C TRP A 437 -1.79 2.12 2.47
N ILE A 438 -0.81 2.39 1.60
CA ILE A 438 -0.42 3.74 1.17
C ILE A 438 -0.76 3.91 -0.32
N THR A 439 -1.19 5.10 -0.71
CA THR A 439 -1.37 5.45 -2.13
C THR A 439 -0.84 6.85 -2.44
N VAL A 440 -0.30 7.02 -3.65
CA VAL A 440 0.15 8.31 -4.18
C VAL A 440 -0.75 8.66 -5.37
N GLY A 441 -1.31 9.86 -5.35
CA GLY A 441 -2.19 10.35 -6.41
C GLY A 441 -1.48 11.14 -7.50
N PRO A 442 -2.19 11.49 -8.59
CA PRO A 442 -1.65 12.29 -9.70
C PRO A 442 -1.16 13.68 -9.26
N ASN A 443 -1.76 14.25 -8.21
CA ASN A 443 -1.35 15.53 -7.62
C ASN A 443 -0.23 15.38 -6.58
N LYS A 444 0.41 14.20 -6.49
CA LYS A 444 1.45 13.86 -5.52
C LYS A 444 1.00 13.93 -4.06
N ASP A 445 -0.32 13.92 -3.83
CA ASP A 445 -0.91 13.69 -2.52
C ASP A 445 -0.71 12.23 -2.12
N ILE A 446 -0.36 12.02 -0.85
CA ILE A 446 -0.10 10.68 -0.33
C ILE A 446 -1.08 10.42 0.81
N PHE A 447 -1.71 9.25 0.80
CA PHE A 447 -2.67 8.84 1.82
C PHE A 447 -2.25 7.50 2.41
N VAL A 448 -2.51 7.32 3.71
CA VAL A 448 -2.31 6.06 4.44
C VAL A 448 -3.54 5.75 5.27
N THR A 449 -3.94 4.49 5.26
CA THR A 449 -4.94 3.97 6.18
C THR A 449 -4.30 3.56 7.49
N LEU A 450 -4.98 3.91 8.58
CA LEU A 450 -4.59 3.59 9.95
C LEU A 450 -5.77 2.85 10.57
N THR A 451 -5.80 1.54 10.39
CA THR A 451 -7.05 0.76 10.38
C THR A 451 -7.75 0.70 11.72
N ASN A 452 -7.00 0.59 12.81
CA ASN A 452 -7.48 0.58 14.19
C ASN A 452 -6.30 0.36 15.15
N ASN A 453 -6.50 0.65 16.42
CA ASN A 453 -5.67 0.22 17.53
C ASN A 453 -6.48 0.28 18.82
N SER A 454 -7.14 -0.83 19.14
CA SER A 454 -7.94 -0.93 20.38
C SER A 454 -7.08 -0.78 21.65
N GLY A 455 -5.76 -0.96 21.55
CA GLY A 455 -4.80 -0.73 22.62
C GLY A 455 -4.33 0.71 22.78
N ARG A 456 -4.65 1.63 21.86
CA ARG A 456 -4.19 3.03 21.92
C ARG A 456 -4.65 3.69 23.22
N GLY A 457 -3.73 4.39 23.88
CA GLY A 457 -3.85 4.88 25.25
C GLY A 457 -3.29 3.92 26.31
N THR A 458 -3.09 2.64 25.96
CA THR A 458 -2.49 1.61 26.83
C THR A 458 -1.16 1.10 26.28
N ASN A 459 -1.12 0.61 25.03
CA ASN A 459 0.12 0.11 24.39
C ASN A 459 1.00 1.23 23.82
N ALA A 460 0.41 2.39 23.53
CA ALA A 460 1.08 3.61 23.12
C ALA A 460 0.20 4.82 23.50
N PRO A 461 0.76 6.00 23.79
CA PRO A 461 -0.02 7.18 24.14
C PRO A 461 -0.86 7.68 22.96
N VAL A 462 -1.94 8.43 23.25
CA VAL A 462 -2.61 9.24 22.22
C VAL A 462 -1.72 10.42 21.85
N ASP A 463 -1.75 10.80 20.57
CA ASP A 463 -1.01 11.94 20.05
C ASP A 463 -1.81 12.63 18.92
N ALA A 464 -1.23 13.63 18.27
CA ALA A 464 -1.93 14.37 17.22
C ALA A 464 -2.23 13.53 15.98
N ALA A 465 -1.34 12.59 15.64
CA ALA A 465 -1.51 11.70 14.50
C ALA A 465 -2.43 10.52 14.84
N ASN A 466 -2.48 10.09 16.11
CA ASN A 466 -3.30 8.98 16.62
C ASN A 466 -4.21 9.48 17.77
N PRO A 467 -5.30 10.21 17.46
CA PRO A 467 -5.97 11.07 18.44
C PRO A 467 -6.97 10.35 19.36
N ARG A 468 -7.23 9.06 19.15
CA ARG A 468 -8.30 8.33 19.85
C ARG A 468 -7.74 7.20 20.70
N ALA A 469 -8.02 7.24 22.00
CA ALA A 469 -7.88 6.05 22.85
C ALA A 469 -8.89 4.98 22.43
N GLU A 470 -8.53 3.70 22.59
CA GLU A 470 -9.35 2.55 22.17
C GLU A 470 -9.86 2.69 20.73
N ASN A 471 -8.98 3.04 19.80
CA ASN A 471 -9.35 3.33 18.43
C ASN A 471 -9.86 2.06 17.73
N HIS A 472 -11.18 1.88 17.62
CA HIS A 472 -11.79 0.71 16.98
C HIS A 472 -12.14 0.91 15.51
N HIS A 473 -12.10 2.14 15.00
CA HIS A 473 -12.63 2.46 13.67
C HIS A 473 -11.58 2.87 12.65
N GLY A 474 -10.41 3.31 13.10
CA GLY A 474 -9.36 3.78 12.19
C GLY A 474 -9.61 5.13 11.55
N HIS A 475 -8.63 5.58 10.78
CA HIS A 475 -8.61 6.90 10.18
C HIS A 475 -7.66 6.92 8.99
N ILE A 476 -7.70 8.01 8.22
CA ILE A 476 -6.84 8.19 7.05
C ILE A 476 -6.03 9.48 7.27
N ILE A 477 -4.72 9.37 7.16
CA ILE A 477 -3.82 10.53 7.11
C ILE A 477 -3.49 10.84 5.66
N ARG A 478 -3.44 12.13 5.32
CA ARG A 478 -2.88 12.65 4.07
C ARG A 478 -1.60 13.43 4.36
N TRP A 479 -0.59 13.29 3.50
CA TRP A 479 0.58 14.17 3.52
C TRP A 479 1.06 14.55 2.12
N ASN A 480 1.89 15.60 2.09
CA ASN A 480 2.60 16.10 0.93
C ASN A 480 4.07 16.29 1.27
N GLU A 481 4.94 15.79 0.42
CA GLU A 481 6.38 16.01 0.52
C GLU A 481 6.74 17.48 0.27
N ALA A 482 7.71 18.00 1.02
CA ALA A 482 8.19 19.36 0.77
C ALA A 482 8.65 19.53 -0.68
N GLY A 483 8.08 20.53 -1.37
CA GLY A 483 8.37 20.78 -2.78
C GLY A 483 7.90 19.67 -3.73
N ASN A 484 7.00 18.78 -3.30
CA ASN A 484 6.50 17.66 -4.11
C ASN A 484 7.62 16.75 -4.64
N SER A 485 8.72 16.65 -3.89
CA SER A 485 9.92 15.90 -4.26
C SER A 485 9.96 14.55 -3.56
N PRO A 486 10.23 13.44 -4.28
CA PRO A 486 10.49 12.15 -3.64
C PRO A 486 11.74 12.20 -2.75
N LEU A 487 12.64 13.17 -2.96
CA LEU A 487 13.87 13.32 -2.15
C LEU A 487 13.67 14.12 -0.85
N ALA A 488 12.48 14.68 -0.64
CA ALA A 488 12.20 15.48 0.54
C ALA A 488 12.39 14.66 1.82
N THR A 489 12.99 15.28 2.83
CA THR A 489 13.12 14.71 4.18
C THR A 489 12.16 15.36 5.18
N THR A 490 11.24 16.19 4.68
CA THR A 490 10.19 16.85 5.47
C THR A 490 8.89 16.86 4.68
N PHE A 491 7.77 16.85 5.39
CA PHE A 491 6.44 16.82 4.80
C PHE A 491 5.43 17.60 5.66
N THR A 492 4.29 17.94 5.07
CA THR A 492 3.12 18.45 5.81
C THR A 492 2.02 17.40 5.78
N TRP A 493 1.32 17.21 6.88
CA TRP A 493 0.30 16.17 7.04
C TRP A 493 -0.95 16.69 7.74
N SER A 494 -2.05 15.97 7.54
CA SER A 494 -3.33 16.19 8.22
C SER A 494 -4.10 14.87 8.33
N ILE A 495 -5.00 14.76 9.32
CA ILE A 495 -6.00 13.69 9.32
C ILE A 495 -7.05 14.06 8.26
N PHE A 496 -7.11 13.27 7.19
CA PHE A 496 -8.08 13.45 6.11
C PHE A 496 -9.50 13.12 6.59
N LEU A 497 -9.65 11.99 7.28
CA LEU A 497 -10.90 11.62 7.94
C LEU A 497 -10.67 10.70 9.13
N LEU A 498 -11.62 10.70 10.06
CA LEU A 498 -11.78 9.75 11.16
C LEU A 498 -12.97 8.85 10.82
N ALA A 499 -12.76 7.55 10.70
CA ALA A 499 -13.84 6.61 10.47
C ALA A 499 -14.67 6.36 11.75
N GLY A 500 -15.87 5.81 11.61
CA GLY A 500 -16.86 5.66 12.68
C GLY A 500 -18.20 6.34 12.35
N ASP A 501 -19.22 6.05 13.17
CA ASP A 501 -20.57 6.61 13.05
C ASP A 501 -20.96 7.41 14.30
N PRO A 502 -21.36 8.69 14.17
CA PRO A 502 -21.66 9.52 15.34
C PRO A 502 -22.86 9.05 16.16
N ALA A 503 -23.87 8.46 15.50
CA ALA A 503 -25.05 7.96 16.19
C ALA A 503 -24.73 6.69 16.99
N GLN A 504 -23.92 5.80 16.43
CA GLN A 504 -23.40 4.63 17.13
C GLN A 504 -22.55 5.04 18.33
N ALA A 505 -21.62 5.97 18.15
CA ALA A 505 -20.78 6.47 19.24
C ALA A 505 -21.61 7.06 20.39
N ALA A 506 -22.66 7.82 20.08
CA ALA A 506 -23.59 8.34 21.07
C ALA A 506 -24.35 7.21 21.79
N SER A 507 -24.81 6.19 21.06
CA SER A 507 -25.53 5.04 21.63
C SER A 507 -24.66 4.20 22.58
N LEU A 508 -23.35 4.12 22.31
CA LEU A 508 -22.38 3.39 23.11
C LEU A 508 -21.77 4.25 24.23
N ASN A 509 -22.14 5.53 24.34
CA ASN A 509 -21.50 6.50 25.23
C ASN A 509 -19.96 6.58 25.03
N LYS A 510 -19.51 6.50 23.77
CA LYS A 510 -18.10 6.59 23.36
C LYS A 510 -17.88 7.77 22.39
N PRO A 511 -18.01 9.04 22.83
CA PRO A 511 -17.97 10.20 21.95
C PRO A 511 -16.64 10.36 21.18
N ASN A 512 -15.54 9.81 21.70
CA ASN A 512 -14.25 9.76 21.00
C ASN A 512 -14.30 8.95 19.70
N LEU A 513 -15.29 8.06 19.52
CA LEU A 513 -15.40 7.15 18.38
C LEU A 513 -16.39 7.60 17.29
N ALA A 514 -16.93 8.83 17.38
CA ALA A 514 -17.97 9.31 16.47
C ALA A 514 -17.60 9.29 14.97
N GLY A 515 -16.33 9.47 14.62
CA GLY A 515 -15.95 9.67 13.22
C GLY A 515 -16.46 11.00 12.65
N ASN A 516 -16.02 11.35 11.44
CA ASN A 516 -16.38 12.60 10.77
C ASN A 516 -16.60 12.44 9.25
N ILE A 517 -16.82 11.21 8.79
CA ILE A 517 -17.02 10.94 7.36
C ILE A 517 -18.22 11.73 6.85
N ASN A 518 -18.02 12.49 5.78
CA ASN A 518 -19.09 13.15 5.04
C ASN A 518 -19.71 12.16 4.05
N GLY A 519 -20.91 11.65 4.32
CA GLY A 519 -21.59 10.68 3.48
C GLY A 519 -21.63 9.29 4.12
N ASP A 520 -21.32 8.26 3.35
CA ASP A 520 -21.39 6.89 3.84
C ASP A 520 -20.24 6.57 4.80
N ALA A 521 -20.60 6.32 6.07
CA ALA A 521 -19.66 5.90 7.10
C ALA A 521 -19.20 4.44 6.89
N PHE A 522 -17.98 4.19 7.35
CA PHE A 522 -17.32 2.89 7.42
C PHE A 522 -16.45 2.80 8.67
N SER A 523 -15.88 1.62 8.91
CA SER A 523 -14.93 1.31 9.97
C SER A 523 -13.79 0.49 9.38
N SER A 524 -12.60 0.59 9.96
CA SER A 524 -11.39 -0.13 9.57
C SER A 524 -11.08 0.04 8.07
N PRO A 525 -10.78 1.28 7.62
CA PRO A 525 -10.24 1.45 6.29
C PRO A 525 -8.90 0.72 6.19
N ASP A 526 -8.75 -0.04 5.13
CA ASP A 526 -7.58 -0.88 4.86
C ASP A 526 -7.07 -0.55 3.46
N GLY A 527 -7.55 -1.26 2.43
CA GLY A 527 -7.17 -1.02 1.05
C GLY A 527 -7.41 0.42 0.62
N ILE A 528 -6.43 1.05 -0.02
CA ILE A 528 -6.56 2.43 -0.51
C ILE A 528 -5.89 2.65 -1.85
N ARG A 529 -6.59 3.35 -2.75
CA ARG A 529 -6.10 3.65 -4.09
C ARG A 529 -6.61 4.98 -4.61
N LEU A 530 -5.71 5.91 -4.89
CA LEU A 530 -6.00 7.01 -5.80
C LEU A 530 -5.94 6.49 -7.23
N ASP A 531 -7.03 6.65 -7.98
CA ASP A 531 -7.01 6.37 -9.41
C ASP A 531 -6.42 7.54 -10.20
N ALA A 532 -6.14 7.29 -11.48
CA ALA A 532 -5.56 8.28 -12.38
C ALA A 532 -6.46 9.54 -12.55
N ALA A 533 -7.75 9.43 -12.25
CA ALA A 533 -8.69 10.56 -12.28
C ALA A 533 -8.77 11.30 -10.92
N GLY A 534 -7.98 10.89 -9.92
CA GLY A 534 -7.91 11.51 -8.60
C GLY A 534 -9.04 11.11 -7.65
N ARG A 535 -9.77 10.03 -7.92
CA ARG A 535 -10.78 9.50 -6.97
C ARG A 535 -10.10 8.57 -5.98
N LEU A 536 -10.46 8.69 -4.71
CA LEU A 536 -9.91 7.86 -3.64
C LEU A 536 -10.84 6.67 -3.39
N TRP A 537 -10.38 5.48 -3.74
CA TRP A 537 -11.04 4.22 -3.43
C TRP A 537 -10.52 3.72 -2.09
N VAL A 538 -11.44 3.40 -1.18
CA VAL A 538 -11.15 2.88 0.16
C VAL A 538 -11.89 1.56 0.33
N GLU A 539 -11.17 0.51 0.66
CA GLU A 539 -11.67 -0.83 0.96
C GLU A 539 -11.62 -1.03 2.48
N THR A 540 -12.41 -1.96 3.00
CA THR A 540 -12.53 -2.15 4.46
C THR A 540 -12.31 -3.60 4.84
N ASP A 541 -11.47 -3.80 5.85
CA ASP A 541 -11.40 -5.01 6.66
C ASP A 541 -11.83 -4.68 8.09
N MET A 542 -13.11 -4.37 8.23
CA MET A 542 -13.71 -4.28 9.54
C MET A 542 -13.97 -5.68 10.05
N ASN A 543 -13.87 -5.78 11.36
CA ASN A 543 -14.12 -7.04 11.98
C ASN A 543 -14.92 -6.89 13.26
N LEU A 544 -15.83 -7.84 13.41
CA LEU A 544 -17.05 -7.61 14.13
C LEU A 544 -16.83 -7.66 15.64
N GLY A 545 -17.47 -6.74 16.34
CA GLY A 545 -17.44 -6.66 17.79
C GLY A 545 -18.56 -5.77 18.33
N SER A 546 -18.45 -5.37 19.59
CA SER A 546 -19.42 -4.45 20.20
C SER A 546 -19.38 -3.04 19.60
N THR A 547 -18.23 -2.65 19.02
CA THR A 547 -18.00 -1.30 18.48
C THR A 547 -18.12 -1.25 16.95
N ALA A 548 -17.51 -2.16 16.19
CA ALA A 548 -17.72 -2.27 14.75
C ALA A 548 -18.75 -3.38 14.46
N SER A 549 -19.89 -3.05 13.84
CA SER A 549 -20.97 -4.02 13.62
C SER A 549 -21.62 -3.89 12.24
N THR A 550 -22.12 -5.01 11.73
CA THR A 550 -22.81 -5.05 10.44
C THR A 550 -24.16 -4.33 10.44
N THR A 551 -24.78 -4.15 11.61
CA THR A 551 -26.01 -3.34 11.76
C THR A 551 -25.78 -1.88 11.36
N VAL A 552 -24.59 -1.35 11.66
CA VAL A 552 -24.22 0.04 11.41
C VAL A 552 -23.59 0.18 10.03
N PHE A 553 -22.63 -0.67 9.68
CA PHE A 553 -21.80 -0.50 8.50
C PHE A 553 -22.17 -1.43 7.32
N GLY A 554 -22.94 -2.50 7.53
CA GLY A 554 -23.14 -3.58 6.55
C GLY A 554 -22.05 -4.65 6.64
N ASN A 555 -21.89 -5.49 5.62
CA ASN A 555 -20.63 -6.23 5.43
C ASN A 555 -19.51 -5.27 5.00
N ASN A 556 -18.28 -5.78 4.92
CA ASN A 556 -17.15 -5.03 4.36
C ASN A 556 -17.44 -4.55 2.93
N GLY A 557 -16.85 -3.43 2.55
CA GLY A 557 -17.21 -2.74 1.31
C GLY A 557 -16.08 -1.90 0.73
N MET A 558 -16.34 -1.37 -0.47
CA MET A 558 -15.48 -0.39 -1.13
C MET A 558 -16.23 0.93 -1.28
N TYR A 559 -15.55 2.03 -1.01
CA TYR A 559 -16.07 3.40 -0.99
C TYR A 559 -15.27 4.23 -1.99
N CYS A 560 -15.95 5.14 -2.69
CA CYS A 560 -15.32 6.14 -3.53
C CYS A 560 -15.49 7.50 -2.84
N ILE A 561 -14.36 8.12 -2.49
CA ILE A 561 -14.28 9.40 -1.82
C ILE A 561 -13.70 10.42 -2.78
N ASP A 562 -14.33 11.58 -2.88
CA ASP A 562 -13.75 12.75 -3.53
C ASP A 562 -12.76 13.42 -2.56
N PRO A 563 -11.44 13.45 -2.86
CA PRO A 563 -10.45 14.03 -1.95
C PRO A 563 -10.59 15.54 -1.75
N THR A 564 -11.32 16.23 -2.62
CA THR A 564 -11.53 17.67 -2.56
C THR A 564 -12.69 18.02 -1.62
N THR A 565 -13.82 17.31 -1.76
CA THR A 565 -15.03 17.58 -0.97
C THR A 565 -15.15 16.70 0.28
N GLY A 566 -14.37 15.62 0.36
CA GLY A 566 -14.45 14.60 1.41
C GLY A 566 -15.71 13.75 1.34
N LEU A 567 -16.54 13.88 0.29
CA LEU A 567 -17.77 13.12 0.16
C LEU A 567 -17.46 11.64 -0.12
N SER A 568 -17.83 10.77 0.81
CA SER A 568 -17.77 9.32 0.73
C SER A 568 -19.07 8.75 0.19
N LYS A 569 -18.98 7.92 -0.86
CA LYS A 569 -20.08 7.12 -1.38
C LYS A 569 -19.72 5.64 -1.38
N ARG A 570 -20.58 4.81 -0.80
CA ARG A 570 -20.42 3.36 -0.82
C ARG A 570 -20.65 2.81 -2.23
N PHE A 571 -19.61 2.23 -2.81
CA PHE A 571 -19.65 1.66 -4.16
C PHE A 571 -19.96 0.16 -4.13
N LEU A 572 -19.30 -0.62 -3.26
CA LEU A 572 -19.46 -2.06 -3.19
C LEU A 572 -19.73 -2.52 -1.76
N VAL A 573 -20.56 -3.56 -1.60
CA VAL A 573 -20.67 -4.36 -0.37
C VAL A 573 -20.41 -5.82 -0.71
N GLY A 574 -19.51 -6.47 0.03
CA GLY A 574 -19.12 -7.86 -0.14
C GLY A 574 -20.07 -8.88 0.49
N PRO A 575 -19.84 -10.18 0.18
CA PRO A 575 -20.54 -11.29 0.81
C PRO A 575 -20.24 -11.43 2.31
N VAL A 576 -20.85 -12.42 2.97
CA VAL A 576 -20.75 -12.54 4.42
C VAL A 576 -19.36 -13.01 4.85
N GLY A 577 -18.79 -12.25 5.78
CA GLY A 577 -17.54 -12.56 6.47
C GLY A 577 -16.28 -12.30 5.67
N CYS A 578 -16.41 -11.83 4.42
CA CYS A 578 -15.26 -11.38 3.65
C CYS A 578 -14.75 -10.04 4.17
N GLU A 579 -13.54 -9.69 3.77
CA GLU A 579 -13.13 -8.31 3.57
C GLU A 579 -13.18 -7.95 2.08
N ILE A 580 -13.03 -6.65 1.80
CA ILE A 580 -12.74 -6.17 0.46
C ILE A 580 -11.31 -5.65 0.51
N THR A 581 -10.50 -6.13 -0.43
CA THR A 581 -9.09 -5.79 -0.59
C THR A 581 -8.74 -5.92 -2.07
N GLY A 582 -7.52 -5.56 -2.48
CA GLY A 582 -7.01 -5.78 -3.82
C GLY A 582 -7.79 -5.00 -4.88
N ILE A 583 -7.23 -3.88 -5.34
CA ILE A 583 -7.80 -3.11 -6.45
C ILE A 583 -6.79 -2.89 -7.58
N ALA A 584 -7.21 -3.24 -8.80
CA ALA A 584 -6.50 -2.94 -10.03
C ALA A 584 -7.49 -2.51 -11.11
N TYR A 585 -7.03 -1.81 -12.14
CA TYR A 585 -7.90 -1.32 -13.20
C TYR A 585 -7.17 -1.20 -14.52
N THR A 586 -7.93 -1.22 -15.61
CA THR A 586 -7.43 -0.85 -16.93
C THR A 586 -7.11 0.67 -16.97
N PRO A 587 -6.17 1.13 -17.80
CA PRO A 587 -5.74 2.53 -17.80
C PRO A 587 -6.86 3.57 -17.98
N ASP A 588 -7.86 3.29 -18.81
CA ASP A 588 -9.03 4.16 -19.03
C ASP A 588 -10.10 4.11 -17.92
N LEU A 589 -9.86 3.32 -16.87
CA LEU A 589 -10.72 3.12 -15.71
C LEU A 589 -12.10 2.49 -16.02
N THR A 590 -12.30 1.86 -17.17
CA THR A 590 -13.59 1.22 -17.52
C THR A 590 -13.76 -0.19 -16.99
N THR A 591 -12.66 -0.84 -16.59
CA THR A 591 -12.67 -2.16 -15.97
C THR A 591 -11.90 -2.10 -14.66
N PHE A 592 -12.58 -2.46 -13.58
CA PHE A 592 -11.98 -2.66 -12.26
C PHE A 592 -11.90 -4.15 -11.97
N PHE A 593 -10.78 -4.57 -11.42
CA PHE A 593 -10.60 -5.85 -10.76
C PHE A 593 -10.60 -5.58 -9.26
N VAL A 594 -11.39 -6.34 -8.51
CA VAL A 594 -11.49 -6.21 -7.04
C VAL A 594 -11.42 -7.59 -6.42
N ASN A 595 -10.71 -7.74 -5.30
CA ASN A 595 -10.60 -9.00 -4.60
C ASN A 595 -11.62 -9.10 -3.45
N ILE A 596 -12.23 -10.28 -3.36
CA ILE A 596 -13.11 -10.69 -2.25
C ILE A 596 -12.35 -11.78 -1.50
N GLN A 597 -11.87 -11.46 -0.31
CA GLN A 597 -11.03 -12.36 0.48
C GLN A 597 -11.85 -13.09 1.55
N HIS A 598 -11.49 -14.35 1.84
CA HIS A 598 -12.05 -15.23 2.89
C HIS A 598 -13.58 -15.21 3.11
N PRO A 599 -14.42 -15.24 2.06
CA PRO A 599 -15.87 -15.36 2.24
C PRO A 599 -16.21 -16.60 3.09
N THR A 600 -17.12 -16.44 4.06
CA THR A 600 -17.34 -17.48 5.08
C THR A 600 -18.51 -18.41 4.79
N GLN A 601 -19.43 -18.00 3.89
CA GLN A 601 -20.66 -18.70 3.57
C GLN A 601 -20.62 -19.43 2.22
N ALA A 602 -21.49 -19.10 1.26
CA ALA A 602 -21.67 -19.86 0.03
C ALA A 602 -21.27 -19.08 -1.23
N TRP A 603 -20.81 -17.84 -1.09
CA TRP A 603 -20.22 -17.08 -2.18
C TRP A 603 -18.85 -17.68 -2.60
N PRO A 604 -18.50 -17.77 -3.89
CA PRO A 604 -19.19 -17.19 -5.06
C PRO A 604 -20.27 -18.07 -5.70
N THR A 605 -20.39 -19.34 -5.31
CA THR A 605 -21.34 -20.28 -5.93
C THR A 605 -22.19 -20.96 -4.86
N ALA A 606 -23.48 -20.61 -4.83
CA ALA A 606 -24.43 -21.15 -3.87
C ALA A 606 -24.37 -22.68 -3.78
N GLY A 607 -24.29 -23.21 -2.56
CA GLY A 607 -24.22 -24.64 -2.27
C GLY A 607 -22.85 -25.29 -2.47
N ARG A 608 -21.78 -24.50 -2.70
CA ARG A 608 -20.39 -24.98 -2.80
C ARG A 608 -19.54 -24.42 -1.67
N THR A 609 -18.33 -24.97 -1.51
CA THR A 609 -17.32 -24.40 -0.61
C THR A 609 -17.03 -22.94 -1.01
N PRO A 610 -17.03 -21.99 -0.06
CA PRO A 610 -16.70 -20.62 -0.38
C PRO A 610 -15.25 -20.51 -0.83
N ARG A 611 -14.97 -19.55 -1.71
CA ARG A 611 -13.64 -19.36 -2.29
C ARG A 611 -13.35 -17.88 -2.41
N SER A 612 -12.22 -17.44 -1.89
CA SER A 612 -11.67 -16.12 -2.20
C SER A 612 -11.59 -15.97 -3.72
N SER A 613 -12.04 -14.83 -4.23
CA SER A 613 -12.08 -14.60 -5.68
C SER A 613 -11.84 -13.15 -6.09
N THR A 614 -11.18 -12.99 -7.23
CA THR A 614 -11.12 -11.74 -8.00
C THR A 614 -12.39 -11.60 -8.83
N ILE A 615 -13.07 -10.46 -8.68
CA ILE A 615 -14.19 -10.05 -9.52
C ILE A 615 -13.77 -8.97 -10.51
N VAL A 616 -14.54 -8.86 -11.58
CA VAL A 616 -14.44 -7.81 -12.60
C VAL A 616 -15.69 -6.97 -12.52
N ILE A 617 -15.53 -5.65 -12.39
CA ILE A 617 -16.61 -4.67 -12.33
C ILE A 617 -16.50 -3.74 -13.53
N ARG A 618 -17.60 -3.57 -14.27
CA ARG A 618 -17.66 -2.72 -15.47
C ARG A 618 -19.02 -2.06 -15.61
N ARG A 619 -19.10 -1.08 -16.50
CA ARG A 619 -20.37 -0.52 -16.98
C ARG A 619 -20.67 -1.00 -18.41
N PRO A 620 -21.91 -1.39 -18.73
CA PRO A 620 -22.30 -1.75 -20.11
C PRO A 620 -22.15 -0.61 -21.12
N ASP A 621 -22.26 0.65 -20.64
CA ASP A 621 -22.13 1.86 -21.45
C ASP A 621 -20.68 2.31 -21.69
N THR A 622 -19.68 1.52 -21.24
CA THR A 622 -18.24 1.75 -21.43
C THR A 622 -17.69 3.04 -20.82
N GLN A 623 -18.48 3.68 -19.94
CA GLN A 623 -18.00 4.80 -19.13
C GLN A 623 -17.06 4.31 -18.03
N PRO A 624 -16.21 5.19 -17.48
CA PRO A 624 -15.33 4.84 -16.38
C PRO A 624 -16.12 4.34 -15.16
N VAL A 625 -15.55 3.37 -14.45
CA VAL A 625 -16.09 2.92 -13.17
C VAL A 625 -16.02 4.07 -12.17
N GLY A 626 -17.10 4.30 -11.42
CA GLY A 626 -17.29 5.44 -10.53
C GLY A 626 -17.91 6.68 -11.18
N ALA A 627 -17.91 6.77 -12.52
CA ALA A 627 -18.51 7.88 -13.25
C ALA A 627 -20.03 7.78 -13.41
#